data_AF-A0A4Q6B7S7-F1
#
_entry.id   AF-A0A4Q6B7S7-F1
#
_cell.length_a   1.000
_cell.length_b   1.000
_cell.length_c   1.000
_cell.angle_alpha   90.00
_cell.angle_beta   90.00
_cell.angle_gamma   90.00
#
_symmetry.space_group_name_H-M   'P 1'
#
loop_
_entity.id
_entity.type
_entity.pdbx_description
1 polymer ?
#
loop_
_entity_poly.entity_id
_entity_poly.type
_entity_poly.pdbx_seq_one_letter_code
_entity_poly.pdbx_strand_id
1 'polypeptide(L)'
;MAEHVGHSHDEHKEGDHGASYYVKIWGILLVLFIISVLGPEFGHRTVTLITAFGIAIVKAYLVAVKFMHIRQEKKYIAYIMFAMLGAVFLFYIAVSTDVQQTSGTNWENHAAKQIIEDNKDFEHHMEH
;
A
#
# COMPACT_ATOMS: atom_id res chain seq x y z
N MET A 1 17.68 24.58 -67.29
CA MET A 1 16.38 24.03 -66.85
C MET A 1 16.66 23.32 -65.53
N ALA A 2 16.42 23.98 -64.41
CA ALA A 2 16.68 23.44 -63.07
C ALA A 2 15.41 22.77 -62.56
N GLU A 3 15.53 21.52 -62.12
CA GLU A 3 14.47 20.79 -61.43
C GLU A 3 14.13 21.49 -60.11
N HIS A 4 12.86 21.84 -59.94
CA HIS A 4 12.29 22.12 -58.64
C HIS A 4 11.94 20.78 -57.97
N VAL A 5 12.84 20.30 -57.10
CA VAL A 5 12.51 19.25 -56.14
C VAL A 5 11.60 19.88 -55.09
N GLY A 6 10.30 19.55 -55.17
CA GLY A 6 9.33 19.88 -54.15
C GLY A 6 9.62 19.05 -52.89
N HIS A 7 10.22 19.68 -51.89
CA HIS A 7 10.25 19.13 -50.54
C HIS A 7 8.84 19.25 -49.94
N SER A 8 8.09 18.15 -50.01
CA SER A 8 6.93 17.91 -49.17
C SER A 8 7.40 17.87 -47.71
N HIS A 9 7.01 18.86 -46.93
CA HIS A 9 7.07 18.80 -45.47
C HIS A 9 6.07 17.74 -45.01
N ASP A 10 6.54 16.52 -44.82
CA ASP A 10 5.86 15.55 -43.97
C ASP A 10 5.89 16.09 -42.54
N GLU A 11 4.71 16.47 -42.05
CA GLU A 11 4.49 16.80 -40.65
C GLU A 11 4.83 15.56 -39.80
N HIS A 12 6.03 15.57 -39.21
CA HIS A 12 6.38 14.67 -38.12
C HIS A 12 5.43 14.92 -36.95
N LYS A 13 4.37 14.13 -36.84
CA LYS A 13 3.68 13.90 -35.57
C LYS A 13 4.62 13.13 -34.67
N GLU A 14 5.51 13.86 -34.00
CA GLU A 14 6.30 13.35 -32.89
C GLU A 14 5.32 12.88 -31.81
N GLY A 15 5.10 11.57 -31.78
CA GLY A 15 4.34 10.93 -30.73
C GLY A 15 5.06 11.16 -29.41
N ASP A 16 4.42 11.88 -28.51
CA ASP A 16 4.75 11.95 -27.10
C ASP A 16 4.62 10.54 -26.48
N HIS A 17 5.62 9.70 -26.73
CA HIS A 17 5.66 8.29 -26.39
C HIS A 17 5.88 8.05 -24.88
N GLY A 18 6.13 9.12 -24.10
CA GLY A 18 6.31 9.06 -22.66
C GLY A 18 4.99 9.14 -21.89
N ALA A 19 4.23 10.23 -22.06
CA ALA A 19 3.10 10.53 -21.17
C ALA A 19 1.94 9.55 -21.32
N SER A 20 1.58 9.17 -22.54
CA SER A 20 0.46 8.27 -22.83
C SER A 20 0.61 6.89 -22.15
N TYR A 21 1.84 6.39 -22.05
CA TYR A 21 2.12 5.11 -21.41
C TYR A 21 1.89 5.15 -19.90
N TYR A 22 2.38 6.18 -19.21
CA TYR A 22 2.16 6.34 -17.76
C TYR A 22 0.68 6.53 -17.40
N VAL A 23 -0.07 7.26 -18.22
CA VAL A 23 -1.52 7.45 -18.04
C VAL A 23 -2.28 6.11 -18.16
N LYS A 24 -1.87 5.23 -19.08
CA LYS A 24 -2.49 3.89 -19.20
C LYS A 24 -2.26 3.05 -17.94
N ILE A 25 -1.04 3.04 -17.40
CA ILE A 25 -0.72 2.25 -16.20
C ILE A 25 -1.41 2.84 -14.98
N TRP A 26 -1.46 4.17 -14.87
CA TRP A 26 -2.25 4.85 -13.86
C TRP A 26 -3.72 4.44 -13.90
N GLY A 27 -4.33 4.37 -15.09
CA GLY A 27 -5.70 3.90 -15.27
C GLY A 27 -5.90 2.46 -14.78
N ILE A 28 -4.97 1.56 -15.08
CA ILE A 28 -5.01 0.17 -14.58
C ILE A 28 -4.93 0.14 -13.04
N LEU A 29 -4.02 0.92 -12.45
CA LEU A 29 -3.88 1.01 -11.00
C LEU A 29 -5.12 1.59 -10.32
N LEU A 30 -5.79 2.55 -10.97
CA LEU A 30 -7.03 3.15 -10.49
C LEU A 30 -8.17 2.13 -10.52
N VAL A 31 -8.29 1.34 -11.58
CA VAL A 31 -9.30 0.27 -11.68
C VAL A 31 -9.05 -0.79 -10.60
N LEU A 32 -7.79 -1.25 -10.43
CA LEU A 32 -7.42 -2.17 -9.35
C LEU A 32 -7.77 -1.60 -7.97
N PHE A 33 -7.59 -0.29 -7.78
CA PHE A 33 -7.97 0.39 -6.55
C PHE A 33 -9.48 0.39 -6.32
N ILE A 34 -10.29 0.75 -7.33
CA ILE A 34 -11.75 0.73 -7.23
C ILE A 34 -12.26 -0.67 -6.88
N ILE A 35 -11.73 -1.71 -7.53
CA ILE A 35 -12.08 -3.10 -7.22
C ILE A 35 -11.72 -3.45 -5.78
N SER A 36 -10.56 -3.00 -5.29
CA SER A 36 -10.14 -3.24 -3.91
C SER A 36 -11.03 -2.53 -2.87
N VAL A 37 -11.60 -1.37 -3.20
CA VAL A 37 -12.50 -0.62 -2.32
C VAL A 37 -13.90 -1.22 -2.32
N LEU A 38 -14.39 -1.72 -3.46
CA LEU A 38 -15.72 -2.31 -3.59
C LEU A 38 -15.78 -3.79 -3.20
N GLY A 39 -14.66 -4.51 -3.26
CA GLY A 39 -14.59 -5.95 -2.93
C GLY A 39 -15.05 -6.33 -1.50
N PRO A 40 -14.77 -5.54 -0.46
CA PRO A 40 -15.26 -5.80 0.91
C PRO A 40 -16.78 -5.76 1.08
N GLU A 41 -17.50 -5.02 0.23
CA GLU A 41 -18.96 -4.87 0.32
C GLU A 41 -19.73 -6.16 -0.02
N PHE A 42 -19.06 -7.16 -0.61
CA PHE A 42 -19.66 -8.47 -0.90
C PHE A 42 -19.85 -9.36 0.34
N GLY A 43 -19.45 -8.90 1.54
CA GLY A 43 -19.79 -9.52 2.83
C GLY A 43 -19.09 -10.85 3.14
N HIS A 44 -18.31 -11.40 2.22
CA HIS A 44 -17.66 -12.70 2.39
C HIS A 44 -16.18 -12.57 2.77
N ARG A 45 -15.90 -12.62 4.07
CA ARG A 45 -14.59 -12.35 4.69
C ARG A 45 -13.41 -13.03 4.00
N THR A 46 -13.53 -14.32 3.68
CA THR A 46 -12.43 -15.10 3.07
C THR A 46 -12.14 -14.66 1.64
N VAL A 47 -13.19 -14.47 0.84
CA VAL A 47 -13.05 -14.02 -0.55
C VAL A 47 -12.50 -12.60 -0.59
N THR A 48 -13.01 -11.71 0.26
CA THR A 48 -12.47 -10.35 0.40
C THR A 48 -10.99 -10.36 0.75
N LEU A 49 -10.54 -11.21 1.68
CA LEU A 49 -9.13 -11.29 2.08
C LEU A 49 -8.25 -11.73 0.90
N ILE A 50 -8.63 -12.81 0.22
CA ILE A 50 -7.87 -13.35 -0.93
C ILE A 50 -7.81 -12.32 -2.06
N THR A 51 -8.95 -11.69 -2.38
CA THR A 51 -9.02 -10.65 -3.43
C THR A 51 -8.20 -9.42 -3.05
N ALA A 52 -8.26 -8.95 -1.81
CA ALA A 52 -7.48 -7.80 -1.34
C ALA A 52 -5.97 -8.06 -1.45
N PHE A 53 -5.48 -9.20 -0.96
CA PHE A 53 -4.07 -9.57 -1.07
C PHE A 53 -3.65 -9.81 -2.53
N GLY A 54 -4.48 -10.48 -3.33
CA GLY A 54 -4.21 -10.73 -4.74
C GLY A 54 -4.03 -9.42 -5.53
N ILE A 55 -4.96 -8.48 -5.35
CA ILE A 55 -4.89 -7.15 -5.99
C ILE A 55 -3.65 -6.39 -5.49
N ALA A 56 -3.35 -6.45 -4.19
CA ALA A 56 -2.17 -5.78 -3.62
C ALA A 56 -0.86 -6.29 -4.27
N ILE A 57 -0.72 -7.60 -4.48
CA ILE A 57 0.46 -8.19 -5.15
C ILE A 57 0.57 -7.70 -6.59
N VAL A 58 -0.52 -7.73 -7.36
CA VAL A 58 -0.54 -7.27 -8.76
C VAL A 58 -0.17 -5.78 -8.84
N LYS A 59 -0.73 -4.97 -7.94
CA LYS A 59 -0.43 -3.53 -7.86
C LYS A 59 1.04 -3.29 -7.54
N ALA A 60 1.58 -3.96 -6.53
CA ALA A 60 2.98 -3.84 -6.14
C ALA A 60 3.92 -4.24 -7.29
N TYR A 61 3.62 -5.32 -8.00
CA TYR A 61 4.38 -5.76 -9.17
C TYR A 61 4.37 -4.71 -10.29
N LEU A 62 3.20 -4.17 -10.64
CA LEU A 62 3.08 -3.12 -11.65
C LEU A 62 3.90 -1.89 -11.28
N VAL A 63 3.83 -1.43 -10.03
CA VAL A 63 4.60 -0.27 -9.55
C VAL A 63 6.10 -0.55 -9.62
N ALA A 64 6.54 -1.70 -9.12
CA ALA A 64 7.94 -2.11 -9.13
C ALA A 64 8.54 -2.17 -10.54
N VAL A 65 7.81 -2.74 -11.51
CA VAL A 65 8.32 -2.91 -12.87
C VAL A 65 8.17 -1.64 -13.72
N LYS A 66 7.09 -0.87 -13.52
CA LYS A 66 6.72 0.24 -14.40
C LYS A 66 7.14 1.62 -13.88
N PHE A 67 7.07 1.85 -12.57
CA PHE A 67 7.42 3.15 -11.98
C PHE A 67 8.80 3.13 -11.32
N MET A 68 9.19 2.03 -10.70
CA MET A 68 10.53 1.87 -10.11
C MET A 68 11.58 1.36 -11.11
N HIS A 69 11.19 1.09 -12.35
CA HIS A 69 12.08 0.69 -13.46
C HIS A 69 13.03 -0.50 -13.18
N ILE A 70 12.66 -1.37 -12.24
CA ILE A 70 13.51 -2.47 -11.75
C ILE A 70 13.96 -3.44 -12.85
N ARG A 71 13.19 -3.54 -13.95
CA ARG A 71 13.54 -4.40 -15.09
C ARG A 71 14.63 -3.80 -15.99
N GLN A 72 14.75 -2.47 -16.04
CA GLN A 72 15.76 -1.77 -16.85
C GLN A 72 17.05 -1.57 -16.07
N GLU A 73 16.91 -1.43 -14.76
CA GLU A 73 18.01 -1.26 -13.82
C GLU A 73 18.83 -2.52 -13.58
N LYS A 74 19.98 -2.34 -12.91
CA LYS A 74 20.91 -3.43 -12.59
C LYS A 74 20.25 -4.44 -11.63
N LYS A 75 20.49 -5.74 -11.84
CA LYS A 75 19.89 -6.84 -11.07
C LYS A 75 20.08 -6.71 -9.54
N TYR A 76 21.16 -6.07 -9.09
CA TYR A 76 21.39 -5.86 -7.65
C TYR A 76 20.37 -4.93 -6.98
N ILE A 77 19.71 -4.04 -7.73
CA ILE A 77 18.66 -3.16 -7.18
C ILE A 77 17.46 -3.98 -6.73
N ALA A 78 17.10 -5.04 -7.46
CA ALA A 78 16.06 -5.98 -7.04
C ALA A 78 16.46 -6.71 -5.75
N TYR A 79 17.70 -7.20 -5.66
CA TYR A 79 18.19 -7.87 -4.43
C TYR A 79 18.17 -6.94 -3.22
N ILE A 80 18.59 -5.68 -3.36
CA ILE A 80 18.54 -4.70 -2.28
C ILE A 80 17.09 -4.39 -1.89
N MET A 81 16.19 -4.21 -2.85
CA MET A 81 14.77 -4.00 -2.57
C MET A 81 14.17 -5.15 -1.76
N PHE A 82 14.40 -6.40 -2.18
CA PHE A 82 13.91 -7.57 -1.44
C PHE A 82 14.60 -7.72 -0.07
N ALA A 83 15.88 -7.36 0.05
CA ALA A 83 16.57 -7.35 1.33
C ALA A 83 15.96 -6.32 2.30
N MET A 84 15.65 -5.11 1.83
CA MET A 84 14.98 -4.09 2.66
C MET A 84 13.55 -4.50 3.02
N LEU A 85 12.80 -5.08 2.08
CA LEU A 85 11.46 -5.58 2.35
C LEU A 85 11.50 -6.72 3.39
N GLY A 86 12.48 -7.63 3.27
CA GLY A 86 12.74 -8.68 4.23
C GLY A 86 13.14 -8.14 5.61
N ALA A 87 13.96 -7.09 5.67
CA ALA A 87 14.33 -6.43 6.92
C ALA A 87 13.11 -5.78 7.60
N VAL A 88 12.26 -5.08 6.85
CA VAL A 88 11.00 -4.53 7.37
C VAL A 88 10.05 -5.64 7.85
N PHE A 89 9.94 -6.72 7.09
CA PHE A 89 9.12 -7.87 7.48
C PHE A 89 9.63 -8.56 8.76
N LEU A 90 10.95 -8.76 8.86
CA LEU A 90 11.57 -9.32 10.05
C LEU A 90 11.40 -8.40 11.26
N PHE A 91 11.61 -7.08 11.08
CA PHE A 91 11.36 -6.08 12.11
C PHE A 91 9.90 -6.10 12.58
N TYR A 92 8.95 -6.16 11.64
CA TYR A 92 7.54 -6.25 11.96
C TYR A 92 7.23 -7.48 12.82
N ILE A 93 7.69 -8.67 12.43
CA ILE A 93 7.45 -9.89 13.21
C ILE A 93 8.07 -9.77 14.61
N ALA A 94 9.32 -9.30 14.69
CA ALA A 94 10.06 -9.15 15.95
C ALA A 94 9.38 -8.19 16.93
N VAL A 95 8.84 -7.07 16.45
CA VAL A 95 8.13 -6.10 17.29
C VAL A 95 6.67 -6.51 17.53
N SER A 96 6.05 -7.22 16.59
CA SER A 96 4.62 -7.56 16.69
C SER A 96 4.30 -8.43 17.90
N THR A 97 5.21 -9.32 18.31
CA THR A 97 4.98 -10.18 19.49
C THR A 97 5.06 -9.40 20.80
N ASP A 98 5.85 -8.32 20.83
CA ASP A 98 5.96 -7.43 21.98
C ASP A 98 4.73 -6.52 22.08
N VAL A 99 4.36 -5.85 20.97
CA VAL A 99 3.19 -4.94 20.92
C VAL A 99 1.86 -5.66 21.14
N GLN A 100 1.69 -6.89 20.65
CA GLN A 100 0.44 -7.63 20.80
C GLN A 100 0.24 -8.23 22.19
N GLN A 101 1.21 -8.07 23.09
CA GLN A 101 1.07 -8.55 24.45
C GLN A 101 0.22 -7.57 25.27
N THR A 102 -1.03 -7.95 25.56
CA THR A 102 -1.96 -7.17 26.41
C THR A 102 -1.70 -7.24 27.91
N SER A 103 -0.59 -7.87 28.34
CA SER A 103 -0.28 -8.18 29.73
C SER A 103 1.23 -8.13 29.98
N GLY A 104 1.72 -7.30 30.88
CA GLY A 104 3.15 -7.20 31.21
C GLY A 104 3.40 -6.98 32.70
N THR A 105 4.62 -7.27 33.17
CA THR A 105 5.00 -7.19 34.60
C THR A 105 4.77 -5.81 35.22
N ASN A 106 4.76 -4.74 34.42
CA ASN A 106 4.48 -3.35 34.84
C ASN A 106 3.26 -2.75 34.12
N TRP A 107 2.42 -3.57 33.47
CA TRP A 107 1.24 -3.05 32.78
C TRP A 107 0.09 -2.84 33.78
N GLU A 108 -0.07 -1.61 34.25
CA GLU A 108 -1.25 -1.21 35.01
C GLU A 108 -2.21 -0.41 34.13
N ASN A 109 -3.47 -0.87 34.05
CA ASN A 109 -4.52 -0.09 33.39
C ASN A 109 -5.01 1.00 34.34
N HIS A 110 -4.29 2.13 34.36
CA HIS A 110 -4.62 3.30 35.20
C HIS A 110 -6.03 3.83 34.92
N ALA A 111 -6.50 3.75 33.66
CA ALA A 111 -7.85 4.17 33.29
C ALA A 111 -8.92 3.28 33.94
N ALA A 112 -8.70 1.96 33.99
CA ALA A 112 -9.62 1.04 34.67
C ALA A 112 -9.58 1.22 36.20
N LYS A 113 -8.40 1.50 36.79
CA LYS A 113 -8.27 1.80 38.23
C LYS A 113 -9.05 3.04 38.62
N GLN A 114 -8.92 4.13 37.86
CA GLN A 114 -9.64 5.39 38.13
C GLN A 114 -11.15 5.20 38.10
N ILE A 115 -11.69 4.47 37.11
CA ILE A 115 -13.14 4.21 37.03
C ILE A 115 -13.64 3.40 38.24
N ILE A 116 -12.84 2.47 38.74
CA ILE A 116 -13.20 1.67 39.93
C ILE A 116 -13.16 2.52 41.20
N GLU A 117 -12.19 3.44 41.32
CA GLU A 117 -12.12 4.39 42.43
C GLU A 117 -13.30 5.37 42.40
N ASP A 118 -13.57 6.00 41.25
CA ASP A 118 -14.68 6.93 41.07
C ASP A 118 -16.04 6.29 41.40
N ASN A 119 -16.26 5.03 41.00
CA ASN A 119 -17.50 4.31 41.31
C ASN A 119 -17.60 3.92 42.80
N LYS A 120 -16.49 3.56 43.44
CA LYS A 120 -16.46 3.26 44.89
C LYS A 120 -16.78 4.50 45.71
N ASP A 121 -16.20 5.64 45.33
CA ASP A 121 -16.49 6.92 45.98
C ASP A 121 -17.96 7.30 45.78
N PHE A 122 -18.51 7.10 44.57
CA PHE A 122 -19.93 7.33 44.30
C PHE A 122 -20.87 6.47 45.14
N GLU A 123 -20.61 5.16 45.27
CA GLU A 123 -21.41 4.27 46.12
C GLU A 123 -21.35 4.69 47.60
N HIS A 124 -20.17 5.04 48.11
CA HIS A 124 -19.99 5.51 49.48
C HIS A 124 -20.76 6.82 49.76
N HIS A 125 -20.91 7.70 48.76
CA HIS A 125 -21.70 8.92 48.87
C HIS A 125 -23.22 8.69 48.85
N MET A 126 -23.70 7.52 48.40
CA MET A 126 -25.12 7.19 48.32
C MET A 126 -25.65 6.45 49.57
N GLU A 127 -24.75 5.89 50.40
CA GLU A 127 -25.11 5.16 51.63
C GLU A 127 -25.16 6.03 52.91
N HIS A 128 -24.90 7.34 52.80
CA HIS A 128 -24.97 8.33 53.89
C HIS A 128 -26.00 9.43 53.60
#